data_AF-A0A2R6LZZ3-F1
#
_entry.id   AF-A0A2R6LZZ3-F1
#
_cell.length_a   1.000
_cell.length_b   1.000
_cell.length_c   1.000
_cell.angle_alpha   90.00
_cell.angle_beta   90.00
_cell.angle_gamma   90.00
#
_symmetry.space_group_name_H-M   'P 1'
#
loop_
_entity.id
_entity.type
_entity.pdbx_description
1 polymer ?
#
loop_
_entity_poly.entity_id
_entity_poly.type
_entity_poly.pdbx_seq_one_letter_code
_entity_poly.pdbx_strand_id
1 'polypeptide(L)' 'HFEARDLHATQWGRICPSETPEGPNCGLVKNFAQAMELSQNVEDEQRLKQELAQMGVEGIPGIESVEQPADD' A
#
# COMPACT_ATOMS: atom_id res chain seq x y z
N HIS A 1 22.79 3.75 12.21
CA HIS A 1 21.59 3.12 12.82
C HIS A 1 20.61 4.14 13.44
N PHE A 2 20.71 5.45 13.12
CA PHE A 2 19.79 6.48 13.63
C PHE A 2 18.76 6.93 12.57
N GLU A 3 19.06 6.79 11.29
CA GLU A 3 18.19 7.19 10.17
C GLU A 3 16.80 6.55 10.21
N ALA A 4 16.67 5.33 10.77
CA ALA A 4 15.38 4.65 10.90
C ALA A 4 14.43 5.32 11.91
N ARG A 5 14.93 6.18 12.80
CA ARG A 5 14.14 6.89 13.82
C ARG A 5 13.67 8.25 13.36
N ASP A 6 14.35 8.82 12.37
CA ASP A 6 14.09 10.18 11.91
C ASP A 6 12.71 10.30 11.25
N LEU A 7 12.18 11.53 11.26
CA LEU A 7 11.01 11.86 10.46
C LEU A 7 11.43 11.98 9.01
N HIS A 8 10.70 11.30 8.13
CA HIS A 8 10.95 11.36 6.69
C HIS A 8 9.75 12.00 5.98
N ALA A 9 10.02 12.84 4.97
CA ALA A 9 8.97 13.62 4.29
C ALA A 9 7.87 12.75 3.66
N THR A 10 8.19 11.52 3.26
CA THR A 10 7.19 10.56 2.71
C THR A 10 6.12 10.12 3.73
N GLN A 11 6.32 10.39 5.02
CA GLN A 11 5.39 10.07 6.10
C GLN A 11 4.25 11.10 6.22
N TRP A 12 4.37 12.26 5.57
CA TRP A 12 3.39 13.34 5.63
C TRP A 12 1.98 12.86 5.31
N GLY A 13 1.04 13.15 6.22
CA GLY A 13 -0.37 12.76 6.10
C GLY A 13 -0.68 11.28 6.36
N ARG A 14 0.33 10.42 6.55
CA ARG A 14 0.14 8.98 6.89
C ARG A 14 0.48 8.68 8.34
N ILE A 15 1.61 9.20 8.84
CA ILE A 15 2.09 8.99 10.22
C ILE A 15 2.10 10.34 10.95
N CYS A 16 1.68 10.36 12.21
CA CYS A 16 1.72 11.54 13.05
C CYS A 16 3.20 11.91 13.35
N PRO A 17 3.65 13.15 13.07
CA PRO A 17 5.04 13.53 13.28
C PRO A 17 5.38 13.73 14.77
N SER A 18 4.39 13.96 15.62
CA SER A 18 4.58 14.34 17.03
C SER A 18 4.30 13.19 18.01
N GLU A 19 3.54 12.18 17.61
CA GLU A 19 3.06 11.15 18.52
C GLU A 19 3.93 9.88 18.46
N THR A 20 4.95 9.85 19.33
CA THR A 20 5.90 8.75 19.54
C THR A 20 6.29 8.70 21.01
N PRO A 21 6.47 7.52 21.64
CA PRO A 21 6.91 7.45 23.03
C PRO A 21 8.35 7.92 23.17
N GLU A 22 8.67 8.58 24.29
CA GLU A 22 10.04 8.98 24.60
C GLU A 22 10.94 7.78 24.95
N GLY A 23 12.25 8.01 25.00
CA GLY A 23 13.24 7.01 25.40
C GLY A 23 13.66 6.05 24.27
N PRO A 24 13.97 4.77 24.57
CA PRO A 24 14.53 3.84 23.59
C PRO A 24 13.64 3.57 22.36
N ASN A 25 12.33 3.80 22.47
CA ASN A 25 11.36 3.60 21.39
C ASN A 25 11.04 4.88 20.60
N CYS A 26 11.64 6.02 20.96
CA CYS A 26 11.44 7.29 20.26
C CYS A 26 11.85 7.16 18.79
N GLY A 27 10.92 7.53 17.90
CA GLY A 27 11.08 7.44 16.46
C GLY A 27 10.87 6.04 15.88
N LEU A 28 10.78 4.99 16.70
CA LEU A 28 10.53 3.61 16.24
C LEU A 28 9.05 3.25 16.27
N VAL A 29 8.34 3.62 17.33
CA VAL A 29 6.90 3.43 17.46
C VAL A 29 6.23 4.77 17.18
N LYS A 30 5.31 4.82 16.22
CA LYS A 30 4.60 6.04 15.83
C LYS A 30 3.13 5.73 15.62
N ASN A 31 2.26 6.69 15.88
CA ASN A 31 0.84 6.59 15.58
C ASN A 31 0.53 7.12 14.18
N PHE A 32 -0.60 6.69 13.60
CA PHE A 32 -1.06 7.21 12.31
C PHE A 32 -1.54 8.65 12.41
N ALA A 33 -1.52 9.37 11.29
CA ALA A 33 -2.14 10.68 11.21
C ALA A 33 -3.66 10.56 11.38
N GLN A 34 -4.29 11.60 11.92
CA GLN A 34 -5.71 11.58 12.29
C GLN A 34 -6.66 11.27 11.12
N ALA A 35 -6.31 11.68 9.90
CA ALA A 35 -7.12 11.47 8.70
C ALA A 35 -6.58 10.35 7.78
N MET A 36 -5.68 9.50 8.28
CA MET A 36 -5.15 8.38 7.51
C MET A 36 -6.21 7.28 7.38
N GLU A 37 -6.36 6.72 6.18
CA GLU A 37 -7.19 5.55 5.90
C GLU A 37 -6.33 4.37 5.43
N LEU A 38 -6.61 3.18 5.95
CA LEU A 38 -5.92 1.95 5.59
C LEU A 38 -6.83 1.10 4.69
N SER A 39 -6.42 0.89 3.45
CA SER A 39 -7.08 -0.06 2.55
C SER A 39 -6.97 -1.48 3.09
N GLN A 40 -8.07 -2.24 3.03
CA GLN A 40 -8.09 -3.62 3.51
C GLN A 40 -7.97 -4.62 2.36
N ASN A 41 -8.88 -4.55 1.40
CA ASN A 41 -9.01 -5.55 0.33
C ASN A 41 -9.30 -4.85 -1.01
N VAL A 42 -9.11 -5.57 -2.11
CA VAL A 42 -9.61 -5.19 -3.43
C VAL A 42 -10.73 -6.16 -3.79
N GLU A 43 -11.95 -5.65 -3.97
CA GLU A 43 -13.13 -6.50 -4.21
C GLU A 43 -13.17 -7.09 -5.63
N ASP A 44 -12.69 -6.34 -6.63
CA ASP A 44 -12.80 -6.73 -8.04
C ASP A 44 -11.50 -6.41 -8.81
N GLU A 45 -10.55 -7.33 -8.72
CA GLU A 45 -9.27 -7.25 -9.44
C GLU A 45 -9.45 -7.43 -10.96
N GLN A 46 -10.46 -8.20 -11.39
CA GLN A 46 -10.68 -8.50 -12.80
C GLN A 46 -11.15 -7.26 -13.56
N ARG A 47 -12.08 -6.50 -12.98
CA ARG A 47 -12.51 -5.22 -13.53
C ARG A 47 -11.34 -4.24 -13.67
N LEU A 48 -10.48 -4.15 -12.64
CA LEU A 48 -9.30 -3.28 -12.69
C LEU A 48 -8.37 -3.65 -13.86
N LYS A 49 -8.10 -4.95 -14.05
CA LYS A 49 -7.28 -5.44 -15.17
C LYS A 49 -7.91 -5.13 -16.53
N GLN A 50 -9.23 -5.28 -16.67
CA GLN A 50 -9.95 -4.95 -17.91
C GLN A 50 -9.89 -3.45 -18.22
N GLU A 51 -10.06 -2.58 -17.23
CA GLU A 51 -9.95 -1.12 -17.39
C GLU A 51 -8.51 -0.73 -17.83
N LEU A 52 -7.48 -1.35 -17.24
CA LEU A 52 -6.09 -1.14 -17.66
C LEU A 52 -5.84 -1.57 -19.11
N ALA A 53 -6.36 -2.73 -19.52
CA ALA A 53 -6.24 -3.19 -20.91
C ALA A 53 -6.94 -2.24 -21.90
N GLN A 54 -8.12 -1.71 -21.55
CA GLN A 54 -8.82 -0.69 -22.36
C GLN A 54 -8.02 0.61 -22.49
N MET A 55 -7.19 0.95 -21.50
CA MET A 55 -6.26 2.08 -21.56
C MET A 55 -4.98 1.79 -22.35
N GLY A 56 -4.84 0.59 -22.93
CA GLY A 56 -3.70 0.20 -23.75
C GLY A 56 -2.52 -0.39 -22.96
N VAL A 57 -2.72 -0.80 -21.71
CA VAL A 57 -1.72 -1.56 -20.96
C VAL A 57 -1.70 -3.00 -21.48
N GLU A 58 -0.54 -3.44 -21.98
CA GLU A 58 -0.35 -4.80 -22.48
C GLU A 58 0.07 -5.75 -21.34
N GLY A 59 -0.56 -6.93 -21.29
CA GLY A 59 -0.18 -7.98 -20.36
C GLY A 59 1.21 -8.56 -20.68
N ILE A 60 1.92 -9.02 -19.66
CA ILE A 60 3.22 -9.69 -19.84
C ILE A 60 2.98 -11.19 -20.08
N PRO A 61 3.40 -11.74 -21.24
CA PRO A 61 3.22 -13.15 -21.54
C PRO A 61 3.84 -14.06 -20.46
N GLY A 62 3.05 -15.02 -19.94
CA GLY A 62 3.50 -15.99 -18.93
C GLY A 62 3.35 -15.55 -17.47
N ILE A 63 2.86 -14.33 -17.21
CA ILE A 63 2.53 -13.82 -15.87
C ILE A 63 1.00 -13.83 -15.64
N GLU A 64 0.21 -14.05 -16.68
CA GLU A 64 -1.25 -14.13 -16.59
C GLU A 64 -1.71 -15.46 -15.97
N SER A 65 -1.95 -15.46 -14.66
CA SER A 65 -2.80 -16.47 -14.01
C SER A 65 -4.27 -16.14 -14.31
N VAL A 66 -4.72 -16.40 -15.54
CA VAL A 66 -6.16 -16.55 -15.79
C VAL A 66 -6.51 -17.96 -15.38
N GLU A 67 -7.00 -18.15 -14.15
CA GLU A 67 -7.78 -19.36 -13.86
C GLU A 67 -9.01 -19.31 -14.76
N GLN A 68 -8.98 -20.08 -15.86
CA GLN A 68 -10.17 -20.37 -16.64
C GLN A 68 -11.11 -21.16 -15.74
N PRO A 69 -12.35 -20.70 -15.50
CA PRO A 69 -13.34 -21.56 -14.85
C PRO A 69 -13.50 -22.79 -15.73
N ALA A 70 -13.38 -23.97 -15.12
CA ALA A 70 -13.62 -25.24 -15.78
C ALA A 70 -15.09 -25.29 -16.20
N ASP A 71 -15.35 -25.19 -17.50
CA ASP A 71 -16.62 -25.61 -18.07
C ASP A 71 -16.68 -27.14 -18.05
N ASP A 72 -17.44 -27.68 -17.08
CA ASP A 72 -18.15 -28.98 -17.11
C ASP A 72 -19.38 -28.91 -16.19
#